data_AF-A0A2N2N3L6-F1
#
_entry.id   AF-A0A2N2N3L6-F1
#
_cell.length_a   1.000
_cell.length_b   1.000
_cell.length_c   1.000
_cell.angle_alpha   90.00
_cell.angle_beta   90.00
_cell.angle_gamma   90.00
#
_symmetry.space_group_name_H-M   'P 1'
#
loop_
_entity.id
_entity.type
_entity.pdbx_description
1 polymer ?
#
loop_
_entity_poly.entity_id
_entity_poly.type
_entity_poly.pdbx_seq_one_letter_code
_entity_poly.pdbx_strand_id
1 'polypeptide(L)'
;MGRTIQSATQTWVEEDAALRRFVRALRKSDQVLIDELIALSHSHVAEASYASNLYPMDIYLVSMLLELYKKVKQLELKLEQNGLLPVEELHPSRGLVSLLELVNQEPDAPADEAPAFVSPDEDDAPAEYVDLQEGA
;
A
#
# COMPACT_ATOMS: atom_id res chain seq x y z
N MET A 1 2.99 40.46 -1.04
CA MET A 1 3.49 40.23 -2.42
C MET A 1 3.08 38.83 -2.81
N GLY A 2 2.30 38.67 -3.89
CA GLY A 2 1.76 37.37 -4.30
C GLY A 2 2.89 36.42 -4.66
N ARG A 3 2.96 35.28 -3.98
CA ARG A 3 3.90 34.20 -4.29
C ARG A 3 3.51 33.63 -5.65
N THR A 4 4.42 33.72 -6.62
CA THR A 4 4.29 33.04 -7.92
C THR A 4 4.11 31.55 -7.64
N ILE A 5 2.97 30.99 -8.05
CA ILE A 5 2.75 29.55 -7.96
C ILE A 5 3.69 28.91 -8.99
N GLN A 6 4.53 27.98 -8.53
CA GLN A 6 5.41 27.24 -9.43
C GLN A 6 4.57 26.43 -10.43
N SER A 7 5.04 26.30 -11.67
CA SER A 7 4.39 25.43 -12.64
C SER A 7 4.59 23.97 -12.24
N ALA A 8 3.63 23.10 -12.59
CA ALA A 8 3.72 21.66 -12.31
C ALA A 8 5.01 21.02 -12.87
N THR A 9 5.52 21.52 -14.01
CA THR A 9 6.80 21.08 -14.58
C THR A 9 7.99 21.51 -13.73
N GLN A 10 7.98 22.74 -13.20
CA GLN A 10 9.07 23.22 -12.34
C GLN A 10 9.12 22.42 -11.04
N THR A 11 7.95 22.18 -10.43
CA THR A 11 7.82 21.36 -9.24
C THR A 11 8.32 19.93 -9.49
N TRP A 12 8.06 19.35 -10.67
CA TRP A 12 8.60 18.03 -11.04
C TRP A 12 10.13 17.99 -11.04
N VAL A 13 10.78 19.02 -11.62
CA VAL A 13 12.26 19.10 -11.65
C VAL A 13 12.85 19.20 -10.25
N GLU A 14 12.20 19.95 -9.36
CA GLU A 14 12.62 20.10 -7.96
C GLU A 14 12.51 18.78 -7.20
N GLU A 15 11.41 18.07 -7.40
CA GLU A 15 11.18 16.76 -6.78
C GLU A 15 12.09 15.66 -7.34
N ASP A 16 12.35 15.63 -8.65
CA ASP A 16 13.38 14.76 -9.24
C ASP A 16 14.74 15.03 -8.59
N ALA A 17 15.12 16.30 -8.47
CA ALA A 17 16.39 16.68 -7.84
C ALA A 17 16.47 16.25 -6.36
N ALA A 18 15.37 16.35 -5.62
CA ALA A 18 15.29 15.89 -4.23
C ALA A 18 15.47 14.36 -4.12
N LEU A 19 14.91 13.58 -5.05
CA LEU A 19 15.05 12.13 -5.10
C LEU A 19 16.44 11.65 -5.50
N ARG A 20 17.25 12.43 -6.22
CA ARG A 20 18.58 11.99 -6.72
C ARG A 20 19.50 11.43 -5.64
N ARG A 21 19.46 11.99 -4.42
CA ARG A 21 20.28 11.47 -3.31
C ARG A 21 19.83 10.08 -2.88
N PHE A 22 18.52 9.85 -2.83
CA PHE A 22 17.94 8.53 -2.56
C PHE A 22 18.31 7.54 -3.66
N VAL A 23 18.11 7.90 -4.93
CA VAL A 23 18.45 7.05 -6.08
C VAL A 23 19.91 6.59 -6.03
N ARG A 24 20.85 7.52 -5.78
CA ARG A 24 22.29 7.19 -5.69
C ARG A 24 22.65 6.23 -4.57
N ALA A 25 21.83 6.14 -3.51
CA ALA A 25 22.06 5.22 -2.41
C ALA A 25 21.61 3.78 -2.72
N LEU A 26 20.83 3.58 -3.79
CA LEU A 26 20.35 2.28 -4.23
C LEU A 26 21.44 1.47 -4.96
N ARG A 27 21.20 0.17 -5.15
CA ARG A 27 22.05 -0.69 -5.99
C ARG A 27 21.91 -0.27 -7.46
N LYS A 28 22.92 -0.55 -8.28
CA LYS A 28 22.90 -0.21 -9.72
C LYS A 28 21.71 -0.81 -10.48
N SER A 29 21.26 -2.02 -10.12
CA SER A 29 20.05 -2.64 -10.69
C SER A 29 18.81 -1.79 -10.40
N ASP A 30 18.69 -1.33 -9.16
CA ASP A 30 17.51 -0.65 -8.65
C ASP A 30 17.48 0.82 -9.11
N GLN A 31 18.66 1.42 -9.32
CA GLN A 31 18.82 2.75 -9.91
C GLN A 31 18.16 2.82 -11.29
N VAL A 32 18.38 1.83 -12.16
CA VAL A 32 17.74 1.80 -13.48
C VAL A 32 16.23 1.71 -13.36
N LEU A 33 15.72 0.85 -12.45
CA LEU A 33 14.29 0.66 -12.25
C LEU A 33 13.60 1.92 -11.71
N ILE A 34 14.22 2.62 -10.75
CA ILE A 34 13.64 3.84 -10.20
C ILE A 34 13.70 5.00 -11.19
N ASP A 35 14.77 5.11 -11.99
CA ASP A 35 14.87 6.14 -13.04
C ASP A 35 13.77 5.94 -14.10
N GLU A 36 13.50 4.70 -14.51
CA GLU A 36 12.37 4.37 -15.39
C GLU A 36 11.03 4.71 -14.74
N LEU A 37 10.87 4.46 -13.45
CA LEU A 37 9.64 4.75 -12.72
C LEU A 37 9.39 6.27 -12.59
N ILE A 38 10.42 7.05 -12.30
CA ILE A 38 10.37 8.52 -12.27
C ILE A 38 10.04 9.07 -13.65
N ALA A 39 10.59 8.49 -14.72
CA ALA A 39 10.26 8.89 -16.08
C ALA A 39 8.77 8.65 -16.42
N LEU A 40 8.15 7.60 -15.87
CA LEU A 40 6.72 7.33 -16.05
C LEU A 40 5.84 8.37 -15.33
N SER A 41 6.28 8.91 -14.19
CA SER A 41 5.49 9.94 -13.49
C SER A 41 5.43 11.26 -14.27
N HIS A 42 6.47 11.57 -15.06
CA HIS A 42 6.53 12.79 -15.86
C HIS A 42 5.39 12.89 -16.90
N SER A 43 4.87 11.76 -17.40
CA SER A 43 3.74 11.81 -18.34
C SER A 43 2.45 12.34 -17.72
N HIS A 44 2.37 12.36 -16.38
CA HIS A 44 1.19 12.79 -15.61
C HIS A 44 1.31 14.21 -15.05
N VAL A 45 2.28 15.01 -15.52
CA VAL A 45 2.48 16.38 -15.03
C VAL A 45 1.27 17.28 -15.34
N ALA A 46 0.53 17.02 -16.42
CA ALA A 46 -0.69 17.76 -16.74
C ALA A 46 -1.82 17.41 -15.75
N GLU A 47 -2.03 16.13 -15.47
CA GLU A 47 -2.98 15.60 -14.51
C GLU A 47 -2.65 16.09 -13.09
N ALA A 48 -1.35 16.15 -12.75
CA ALA A 48 -0.87 16.67 -11.48
C ALA A 48 -1.26 18.13 -11.23
N SER A 49 -1.39 18.94 -12.29
CA SER A 49 -1.83 20.34 -12.15
C SER A 49 -3.25 20.49 -11.61
N TYR A 50 -4.08 19.44 -11.72
CA TYR A 50 -5.44 19.43 -11.18
C TYR A 50 -5.51 19.03 -9.70
N ALA A 51 -4.41 18.54 -9.12
CA ALA A 51 -4.38 18.11 -7.74
C ALA A 51 -4.03 19.28 -6.80
N SER A 52 -5.02 20.10 -6.47
CA SER A 52 -4.82 21.37 -5.73
C SER A 52 -4.41 21.24 -4.26
N ASN A 53 -4.47 20.03 -3.67
CA ASN A 53 -4.31 19.84 -2.21
C ASN A 53 -3.32 18.72 -1.81
N LEU A 54 -2.75 17.99 -2.76
CA LEU A 54 -1.77 16.95 -2.44
C LEU A 54 -0.35 17.50 -2.53
N TYR A 55 0.55 16.88 -1.76
CA TYR A 55 1.97 17.19 -1.89
C TYR A 55 2.47 16.72 -3.28
N PRO A 56 3.31 17.48 -3.99
CA PRO A 56 3.71 17.13 -5.35
C PRO A 56 4.32 15.73 -5.49
N MET A 57 5.13 15.30 -4.52
CA MET A 57 5.65 13.92 -4.52
C MET A 57 4.58 12.85 -4.43
N ASP A 58 3.51 13.08 -3.66
CA ASP A 58 2.44 12.10 -3.51
C ASP A 58 1.72 11.91 -4.85
N ILE A 59 1.54 13.00 -5.60
CA ILE A 59 0.97 12.92 -6.94
C ILE A 59 1.87 12.15 -7.89
N TYR A 60 3.17 12.44 -7.90
CA TYR A 60 4.10 11.68 -8.74
C TYR A 60 4.14 10.21 -8.34
N LEU A 61 4.11 9.89 -7.04
CA LEU A 61 4.03 8.51 -6.55
C LEU A 61 2.74 7.82 -7.03
N VAL A 62 1.58 8.48 -6.94
CA VAL A 62 0.32 7.94 -7.45
C VAL A 62 0.40 7.70 -8.95
N SER A 63 1.01 8.60 -9.72
CA SER A 63 1.23 8.42 -11.16
C SER A 63 2.14 7.22 -11.46
N MET A 64 3.22 7.03 -10.69
CA MET A 64 4.09 5.85 -10.80
C MET A 64 3.30 4.55 -10.55
N LEU A 65 2.49 4.52 -9.49
CA LEU A 65 1.65 3.37 -9.15
C LEU A 65 0.60 3.09 -10.23
N LEU A 66 0.00 4.13 -10.80
CA LEU A 66 -0.96 3.99 -11.89
C LEU A 66 -0.34 3.34 -13.13
N GLU A 67 0.86 3.79 -13.54
CA GLU A 67 1.56 3.21 -14.68
C GLU A 67 2.04 1.77 -14.40
N LEU A 68 2.48 1.47 -13.18
CA LEU A 68 2.80 0.10 -12.77
C LEU A 68 1.56 -0.79 -12.84
N TYR A 69 0.42 -0.34 -12.32
CA TYR A 69 -0.82 -1.11 -12.35
C TYR A 69 -1.31 -1.36 -13.77
N LYS A 70 -1.18 -0.37 -14.68
CA LYS A 70 -1.46 -0.55 -16.11
C LYS A 70 -0.57 -1.63 -16.72
N LYS A 71 0.74 -1.63 -16.42
CA LYS A 71 1.67 -2.68 -16.89
C LYS A 71 1.28 -4.06 -16.35
N VAL A 72 0.94 -4.16 -15.07
CA VAL A 72 0.46 -5.43 -14.45
C VAL A 72 -0.80 -5.93 -15.17
N LYS A 73 -1.81 -5.07 -15.37
CA LYS A 73 -3.03 -5.45 -16.09
C LYS A 73 -2.78 -5.86 -17.53
N GLN A 74 -1.86 -5.20 -18.22
CA GLN A 74 -1.44 -5.61 -19.57
C GLN A 74 -0.73 -6.96 -19.57
N LEU A 75 0.08 -7.26 -18.54
CA LEU A 75 0.71 -8.56 -18.41
C LEU A 75 -0.33 -9.64 -18.13
N GLU A 76 -1.23 -9.44 -17.17
CA GLU A 76 -2.35 -10.35 -16.88
C GLU A 76 -3.12 -10.69 -18.16
N LEU A 77 -3.54 -9.68 -18.92
CA LEU A 77 -4.25 -9.87 -20.19
C LEU A 77 -3.44 -10.68 -21.21
N LYS A 78 -2.13 -10.44 -21.32
CA LYS A 78 -1.26 -11.21 -22.23
C LYS A 78 -1.13 -12.66 -21.77
N LEU A 79 -1.06 -12.90 -20.47
CA LEU A 79 -0.99 -14.26 -19.92
C LEU A 79 -2.31 -15.02 -20.12
N GLU A 80 -3.46 -14.35 -19.96
CA GLU A 80 -4.78 -14.90 -20.30
C GLU A 80 -4.88 -15.26 -21.78
N GLN A 81 -4.45 -14.36 -22.68
CA GLN A 81 -4.43 -14.61 -24.12
C GLN A 81 -3.55 -15.81 -24.51
N ASN A 82 -2.46 -16.05 -23.77
CA ASN A 82 -1.58 -17.19 -23.96
C ASN A 82 -2.08 -18.47 -23.26
N GLY A 83 -3.24 -18.44 -22.59
CA GLY A 83 -3.82 -19.57 -21.88
C GLY A 83 -3.06 -19.98 -20.61
N LEU A 84 -2.17 -19.11 -20.10
CA LEU A 84 -1.34 -19.38 -18.92
C LEU A 84 -1.98 -18.92 -17.60
N LEU A 85 -2.98 -18.04 -17.67
CA LEU A 85 -3.83 -17.67 -16.53
C LEU A 85 -5.27 -18.13 -16.80
N PRO A 86 -5.86 -18.98 -15.93
CA PRO A 86 -7.27 -19.32 -16.02
C PRO A 86 -8.14 -18.10 -15.67
N VAL A 87 -9.15 -17.85 -16.49
CA VAL A 87 -10.07 -16.68 -16.46
C VAL A 87 -10.90 -16.57 -15.17
N GLU A 88 -10.88 -17.59 -14.30
CA GLU A 88 -11.80 -17.73 -13.17
C GLU A 88 -11.46 -16.89 -11.92
N GLU A 89 -10.31 -16.20 -11.84
CA GLU A 89 -9.86 -15.64 -10.55
C GLU A 89 -9.34 -14.19 -10.54
N LEU A 90 -9.75 -13.33 -11.48
CA LEU A 90 -9.48 -11.89 -11.37
C LEU A 90 -10.65 -11.12 -10.76
N HIS A 91 -10.97 -11.43 -9.50
CA HIS A 91 -11.69 -10.45 -8.67
C HIS A 91 -10.70 -9.36 -8.22
N PRO A 92 -10.89 -8.08 -8.64
CA PRO A 92 -9.97 -6.98 -8.34
C PRO A 92 -9.88 -6.60 -6.84
N SER A 93 -10.62 -7.28 -5.98
CA SER A 93 -10.78 -7.00 -4.55
C SER A 93 -10.36 -8.18 -3.64
N ARG A 94 -9.71 -9.22 -4.18
CA ARG A 94 -9.45 -10.49 -3.47
C ARG A 94 -8.71 -10.35 -2.12
N GLY A 95 -7.95 -9.28 -1.92
CA GLY A 95 -7.31 -9.01 -0.62
C GLY A 95 -8.28 -8.55 0.48
N LEU A 96 -9.30 -7.76 0.16
CA LEU A 96 -10.29 -7.26 1.13
C LEU A 96 -11.51 -8.18 1.26
N VAL A 97 -11.92 -8.84 0.17
CA VAL A 97 -13.04 -9.79 0.19
C VAL A 97 -12.69 -11.05 0.98
N SER A 98 -11.43 -11.51 0.91
CA SER A 98 -10.95 -12.67 1.68
C SER A 98 -11.06 -12.46 3.20
N LEU A 99 -10.87 -11.25 3.70
CA LEU A 99 -11.05 -10.95 5.13
C LEU A 99 -12.54 -10.91 5.52
N LEU A 100 -13.41 -10.36 4.67
CA LEU A 100 -14.85 -10.39 4.93
C LEU A 100 -15.41 -11.81 4.86
N GLU A 101 -14.91 -12.66 3.97
CA GLU A 101 -15.26 -14.09 3.90
C GLU A 101 -14.81 -14.84 5.15
N LEU A 102 -13.60 -14.58 5.66
CA LEU A 102 -13.11 -15.17 6.90
C LEU A 102 -13.88 -14.69 8.14
N VAL A 103 -14.34 -13.44 8.15
CA VAL A 103 -15.14 -12.88 9.26
C VAL A 103 -16.60 -13.35 9.21
N ASN A 104 -17.13 -13.63 8.02
CA ASN A 104 -18.50 -14.14 7.84
C ASN A 104 -18.58 -15.68 7.85
N GLN A 105 -17.45 -16.38 8.03
CA GLN A 105 -17.48 -17.79 8.43
C GLN A 105 -17.95 -17.87 9.88
N GLU A 106 -19.27 -18.00 10.07
CA GLU A 106 -19.78 -18.54 11.33
C GLU A 106 -19.11 -19.90 11.56
N PRO A 107 -18.46 -20.11 12.72
CA PRO A 107 -17.91 -21.42 13.02
C PRO A 107 -19.08 -22.39 13.17
N ASP A 108 -19.31 -23.20 12.16
CA ASP A 108 -20.19 -24.37 12.25
C ASP A 108 -19.46 -25.41 13.13
N ALA A 109 -19.47 -25.16 14.43
CA ALA A 109 -18.96 -26.07 15.44
C ALA A 109 -20.09 -27.06 15.77
N PRO A 110 -19.91 -28.38 15.52
CA PRO A 110 -20.77 -29.35 16.18
C PRO A 110 -20.52 -29.26 17.69
N ALA A 111 -21.59 -29.03 18.43
CA ALA A 111 -21.61 -28.74 19.86
C ALA A 111 -21.30 -29.95 20.77
N ASP A 112 -20.36 -30.82 20.41
CA ASP A 112 -19.99 -31.94 21.28
C ASP A 112 -18.47 -32.15 21.34
N GLU A 113 -17.99 -32.29 22.58
CA GLU A 113 -16.63 -32.59 23.02
C GLU A 113 -15.66 -31.41 23.17
N ALA A 114 -15.98 -30.51 24.12
CA ALA A 114 -14.95 -29.81 24.88
C ALA A 114 -14.29 -30.80 25.87
N PRO A 115 -12.95 -30.92 25.95
CA PRO A 115 -12.31 -31.63 27.05
C PRO A 115 -12.45 -30.77 28.32
N ALA A 116 -12.89 -31.40 29.41
CA ALA A 116 -13.15 -30.76 30.68
C ALA A 116 -11.94 -29.93 31.17
N PHE A 117 -12.14 -28.63 31.31
CA PHE A 117 -11.22 -27.73 31.98
C PHE A 117 -11.34 -27.96 33.50
N VAL A 118 -10.31 -28.53 34.11
CA VAL A 118 -10.20 -28.62 35.57
C VAL A 118 -9.74 -27.27 36.08
N SER A 119 -10.58 -26.61 36.87
CA SER A 119 -10.25 -25.38 37.59
C SER A 119 -9.18 -25.67 38.66
N PRO A 120 -8.06 -24.92 38.72
CA PRO A 120 -7.25 -24.84 39.92
C PRO A 120 -7.99 -23.96 40.93
N ASP A 121 -7.99 -24.43 42.18
CA ASP A 121 -8.71 -23.88 43.33
C ASP A 121 -8.54 -22.36 43.54
N GLU A 122 -9.61 -21.75 44.04
CA GLU A 122 -9.67 -20.41 44.60
C GLU A 122 -8.72 -20.31 45.80
N ASP A 123 -7.62 -19.56 45.68
CA ASP A 123 -6.99 -18.75 46.73
C ASP A 123 -5.58 -18.30 46.28
N ASP A 124 -5.45 -17.18 45.57
CA ASP A 124 -4.42 -16.18 45.90
C ASP A 124 -4.72 -14.80 45.29
N ALA A 125 -4.33 -13.77 46.03
CA ALA A 125 -4.78 -12.38 46.01
C ALA A 125 -4.77 -11.62 44.64
N PRO A 126 -5.59 -10.56 44.49
CA PRO A 126 -5.65 -9.78 43.25
C PRO A 126 -4.36 -8.99 43.02
N ALA A 127 -3.77 -9.16 41.84
CA ALA A 127 -2.67 -8.35 41.36
C ALA A 127 -3.10 -6.88 41.27
N GLU A 128 -2.50 -6.05 42.12
CA GLU A 128 -2.63 -4.59 42.14
C GLU A 128 -2.03 -4.02 40.85
N TYR A 129 -2.89 -3.47 39.97
CA TYR A 129 -2.44 -2.73 38.79
C TYR A 129 -2.00 -1.32 39.21
N VAL A 130 -0.70 -1.04 39.09
CA VAL A 130 -0.16 0.31 39.28
C VAL A 130 -0.18 1.03 37.93
N ASP A 131 -0.99 2.08 37.84
CA ASP A 131 -1.09 2.98 36.68
C ASP A 131 0.17 3.86 36.61
N LEU A 132 0.96 3.71 35.54
CA LEU A 132 2.08 4.60 35.23
C LEU A 132 1.58 5.75 34.36
N GLN A 133 0.94 6.74 35.00
CA GLN A 133 0.76 8.07 34.43
C GLN A 133 1.72 9.08 35.08
N GLU A 134 2.25 9.94 34.21
CA GLU A 134 2.97 11.21 34.46
C GLU A 134 4.46 11.16 34.83
N GLY A 135 5.28 11.40 33.80
CA GLY A 135 6.56 12.07 33.92
C GLY A 135 6.56 13.31 33.02
N ALA A 136 6.64 14.48 33.66
CA ALA A 136 6.66 15.83 33.09
C ALA A 136 7.87 16.12 32.19
#